data_AF-A0A935W906-F1
#
_entry.id   AF-A0A935W906-F1
#
_cell.length_a   1.000
_cell.length_b   1.000
_cell.length_c   1.000
_cell.angle_alpha   90.00
_cell.angle_beta   90.00
_cell.angle_gamma   90.00
#
_symmetry.space_group_name_H-M   'P 1'
#
loop_
_entity.id
_entity.type
_entity.pdbx_description
1 polymer ?
#
loop_
_entity_poly.entity_id
_entity_poly.type
_entity_poly.pdbx_seq_one_letter_code
_entity_poly.pdbx_strand_id
1 'polypeptide(L)'
;MYLVELEKTSKDISKFDNAQLVCSYYFLKNTFNYLYKEKLRKLDKQEKRAIIYDISLFQDIKNKKNYLRNCSPQKWLEDSKIYNTLLNEMEKRNLSVIN
;
A
#
# COMPACT_ATOMS: atom_id res chain seq x y z
N MET A 1 -15.50 -6.88 8.00
CA MET A 1 -14.03 -7.05 8.00
C MET A 1 -13.48 -6.09 6.96
N TYR A 2 -12.95 -4.93 7.37
CA TYR A 2 -12.43 -3.91 6.46
C TYR A 2 -11.01 -4.26 6.02
N LEU A 3 -10.52 -3.65 4.94
CA LEU A 3 -9.23 -3.89 4.26
C LEU A 3 -7.98 -3.81 5.20
N VAL A 4 -8.16 -3.45 6.47
CA VAL A 4 -7.12 -3.22 7.49
C VAL A 4 -6.37 -4.49 7.93
N GLU A 5 -6.83 -5.69 7.57
CA GLU A 5 -6.16 -6.96 7.91
C GLU A 5 -5.26 -7.52 6.78
N LEU A 6 -5.00 -6.76 5.72
CA LEU A 6 -4.38 -7.24 4.48
C LEU A 6 -2.86 -7.11 4.37
N GLU A 7 -2.12 -7.24 5.48
CA GLU A 7 -0.72 -7.71 5.36
C GLU A 7 -0.63 -9.24 5.24
N LYS A 8 -1.74 -9.98 5.47
CA LYS A 8 -1.77 -11.44 5.40
C LYS A 8 -2.68 -12.04 4.33
N THR A 9 -3.42 -11.22 3.58
CA THR A 9 -4.34 -11.77 2.60
C THR A 9 -4.16 -11.12 1.23
N SER A 10 -3.69 -11.90 0.28
CA SER A 10 -3.98 -11.69 -1.14
C SER A 10 -5.48 -11.98 -1.37
N LYS A 11 -6.38 -11.31 -0.65
CA LYS A 11 -7.82 -11.45 -0.90
C LYS A 11 -8.08 -10.74 -2.21
N ASP A 12 -8.24 -11.55 -3.22
CA ASP A 12 -8.65 -11.23 -4.57
C ASP A 12 -9.75 -10.14 -4.55
N ILE A 13 -9.36 -8.90 -4.90
CA ILE A 13 -10.24 -7.71 -4.84
C ILE A 13 -11.49 -7.91 -5.71
N SER A 14 -11.39 -8.75 -6.75
CA SER A 14 -12.53 -9.11 -7.60
C SER A 14 -13.68 -9.76 -6.84
N LYS A 15 -13.42 -10.35 -5.66
CA LYS A 15 -14.45 -11.00 -4.82
C LYS A 15 -15.17 -10.05 -3.88
N PHE A 16 -14.74 -8.78 -3.81
CA PHE A 16 -15.39 -7.82 -2.91
C PHE A 16 -16.78 -7.47 -3.44
N ASP A 17 -17.73 -7.25 -2.54
CA ASP A 17 -19.01 -6.63 -2.88
C ASP A 17 -18.85 -5.11 -3.11
N ASN A 18 -19.89 -4.45 -3.63
CA ASN A 18 -19.81 -3.03 -3.97
C ASN A 18 -19.55 -2.14 -2.75
N ALA A 19 -20.13 -2.46 -1.59
CA ALA A 19 -19.91 -1.69 -0.36
C ALA A 19 -18.47 -1.84 0.13
N GLN A 20 -17.93 -3.06 0.07
CA GLN A 20 -16.54 -3.35 0.41
C GLN A 20 -15.58 -2.59 -0.49
N LEU A 21 -15.81 -2.54 -1.81
CA LEU A 21 -14.97 -1.78 -2.74
C LEU A 21 -14.97 -0.27 -2.39
N VAL A 22 -16.14 0.32 -2.18
CA VAL A 22 -16.27 1.75 -1.83
C VAL A 22 -15.63 2.07 -0.49
N CYS A 23 -15.93 1.31 0.57
CA CYS A 23 -15.34 1.49 1.89
C CYS A 23 -13.81 1.37 1.85
N SER A 24 -13.32 0.42 1.06
CA SER A 24 -11.90 0.17 0.85
C SER A 24 -11.19 1.34 0.19
N TYR A 25 -11.83 1.95 -0.82
CA TYR A 25 -11.30 3.12 -1.49
C TYR A 25 -11.18 4.30 -0.54
N TYR A 26 -12.25 4.64 0.17
CA TYR A 26 -12.23 5.76 1.14
C TYR A 26 -11.25 5.50 2.28
N PHE A 27 -11.15 4.27 2.76
CA PHE A 27 -10.16 3.91 3.77
C PHE A 27 -8.74 4.21 3.28
N LEU A 28 -8.37 3.75 2.08
CA LEU A 28 -7.04 4.00 1.52
C LEU A 28 -6.77 5.49 1.31
N LYS A 29 -7.74 6.23 0.75
CA LYS A 29 -7.63 7.70 0.56
C LYS A 29 -7.46 8.47 1.88
N ASN A 30 -8.06 8.00 2.97
CA ASN A 30 -7.96 8.68 4.26
C ASN A 30 -6.72 8.27 5.07
N THR A 31 -6.16 7.09 4.82
CA THR A 31 -5.10 6.51 5.66
C THR A 31 -3.74 6.39 4.96
N PHE A 32 -3.62 6.66 3.66
CA PHE A 32 -2.37 6.44 2.92
C PHE A 32 -1.16 7.17 3.52
N ASN A 33 -1.33 8.39 4.04
CA ASN A 33 -0.26 9.12 4.70
C ASN A 33 0.28 8.39 5.94
N TYR A 34 -0.60 7.75 6.70
CA TYR A 34 -0.23 6.93 7.85
C TYR A 34 0.47 5.65 7.38
N LEU A 35 -0.11 4.95 6.40
CA LEU A 35 0.45 3.71 5.84
C LEU A 35 1.86 3.93 5.24
N TYR A 36 2.06 5.07 4.57
CA TYR A 36 3.35 5.49 4.03
C TYR A 36 4.40 5.65 5.14
N LYS A 37 4.07 6.37 6.22
CA LYS A 37 4.96 6.56 7.37
C LYS A 37 5.27 5.24 8.07
N GLU A 38 4.28 4.37 8.23
CA GLU A 38 4.48 3.03 8.78
C GLU A 38 5.41 2.18 7.91
N LYS A 39 5.28 2.24 6.58
CA LYS A 39 6.18 1.54 5.66
C LYS A 39 7.63 2.02 5.81
N LEU A 40 7.84 3.34 5.91
CA LEU A 40 9.18 3.90 6.19
C LEU A 40 9.75 3.39 7.52
N ARG A 41 8.94 3.38 8.58
CA ARG A 41 9.36 2.85 9.90
C ARG A 41 9.72 1.37 9.85
N LYS A 42 8.98 0.57 9.08
CA LYS A 42 9.29 -0.86 8.87
C LYS A 42 10.62 -1.03 8.13
N LEU A 43 10.85 -0.27 7.07
CA LEU A 43 12.12 -0.30 6.33
C LEU A 43 13.29 0.13 7.22
N ASP A 44 13.13 1.16 8.06
CA ASP A 44 14.16 1.57 9.03
C ASP A 44 14.55 0.44 10.00
N LYS A 45 13.55 -0.29 10.52
CA LYS A 45 13.78 -1.44 11.41
C LYS A 45 14.47 -2.59 10.67
N GLN A 46 14.06 -2.86 9.43
CA GLN A 46 14.66 -3.91 8.60
C GLN A 46 16.10 -3.57 8.22
N GLU A 47 16.38 -2.33 7.84
CA GLU A 47 17.72 -1.84 7.48
C GLU A 47 18.70 -2.01 8.65
N LYS A 48 18.31 -1.57 9.85
CA LYS A 48 19.12 -1.72 11.08
C LYS A 48 19.44 -3.16 11.44
N ARG A 49 18.56 -4.10 11.07
CA ARG A 49 18.79 -5.53 11.29
C ARG A 49 19.70 -6.07 10.19
N ALA A 50 19.38 -5.80 8.93
CA ALA A 50 20.09 -6.34 7.77
C ALA A 50 21.58 -5.97 7.73
N ILE A 51 21.95 -4.76 8.17
CA ILE A 51 23.37 -4.34 8.23
C ILE A 51 24.26 -5.28 9.07
N ILE A 52 23.67 -6.03 10.02
CA ILE A 52 24.40 -6.91 10.93
C ILE A 52 24.70 -8.27 10.27
N TYR A 53 23.84 -8.78 9.38
CA TYR A 53 23.90 -10.17 8.92
C TYR A 53 23.91 -10.35 7.39
N ASP A 54 23.44 -9.39 6.61
CA ASP A 54 23.33 -9.52 5.15
C ASP A 54 23.48 -8.16 4.45
N ILE A 55 24.65 -7.96 3.85
CA ILE A 55 25.02 -6.75 3.11
C ILE A 55 24.14 -6.57 1.86
N SER A 56 23.76 -7.66 1.18
CA SER A 56 22.94 -7.59 -0.04
C SER A 56 21.52 -7.12 0.31
N LEU A 57 20.92 -7.76 1.33
CA LEU A 57 19.62 -7.37 1.85
C LEU A 57 19.62 -5.92 2.38
N PHE A 58 20.70 -5.51 3.05
CA PHE A 58 20.86 -4.13 3.50
C PHE A 58 20.82 -3.13 2.33
N GLN A 59 21.56 -3.40 1.25
CA GLN A 59 21.55 -2.51 0.07
C GLN A 59 20.18 -2.47 -0.62
N ASP A 60 19.49 -3.61 -0.74
CA ASP A 60 18.14 -3.66 -1.29
C ASP A 60 17.14 -2.84 -0.45
N ILE A 61 17.15 -3.00 0.88
CA ILE A 61 16.30 -2.21 1.78
C ILE A 61 16.62 -0.71 1.70
N LYS A 62 17.91 -0.36 1.65
CA LYS A 62 18.38 1.02 1.52
C LYS A 62 17.87 1.66 0.22
N ASN A 63 17.94 0.93 -0.89
CA ASN A 63 17.41 1.38 -2.18
C ASN A 63 15.89 1.57 -2.14
N LYS A 64 15.15 0.60 -1.57
CA LYS A 64 13.69 0.70 -1.38
C LYS A 64 13.29 1.90 -0.54
N LYS A 65 14.02 2.16 0.54
CA LYS A 65 13.79 3.30 1.43
C LYS A 65 14.10 4.63 0.76
N ASN A 66 15.19 4.72 -0.01
CA ASN A 66 15.53 5.91 -0.78
C ASN A 66 14.48 6.21 -1.85
N TYR A 67 14.02 5.18 -2.59
CA TYR A 67 12.90 5.33 -3.52
C TYR A 67 11.67 5.88 -2.81
N LEU A 68 11.30 5.30 -1.67
CA LEU A 68 10.11 5.71 -0.93
C LEU A 68 10.22 7.16 -0.47
N ARG A 69 11.37 7.59 0.08
CA ARG A 69 11.61 8.97 0.54
C ARG A 69 11.54 10.02 -0.58
N ASN A 70 11.95 9.63 -1.79
CA ASN A 70 11.91 10.50 -2.96
C ASN A 70 10.52 10.50 -3.65
N CYS A 71 9.59 9.66 -3.17
CA CYS A 71 8.23 9.58 -3.66
C CYS A 71 7.29 10.33 -2.71
N SER A 72 6.34 11.10 -3.25
CA SER A 72 5.30 11.68 -2.42
C SER A 72 4.35 10.57 -1.92
N PRO A 73 3.72 10.71 -0.74
CA PRO A 73 2.77 9.71 -0.25
C PRO A 73 1.62 9.44 -1.25
N GLN A 74 1.21 10.47 -1.99
CA GLN A 74 0.19 10.37 -3.03
C GLN A 74 0.66 9.50 -4.20
N LYS A 75 1.86 9.78 -4.72
CA LYS A 75 2.44 8.99 -5.81
C LYS A 75 2.71 7.54 -5.38
N TRP A 76 3.12 7.32 -4.14
CA TRP A 76 3.28 5.97 -3.58
C TRP A 76 1.97 5.19 -3.54
N LEU A 77 0.85 5.86 -3.23
CA LEU A 77 -0.48 5.24 -3.29
C LEU A 77 -0.86 4.90 -4.73
N GLU A 78 -0.61 5.80 -5.68
CA GLU A 78 -0.91 5.61 -7.11
C GLU A 78 -0.06 4.50 -7.74
N ASP A 79 1.19 4.32 -7.28
CA ASP A 79 2.05 3.20 -7.70
C ASP A 79 1.61 1.86 -7.07
N SER A 80 0.69 1.87 -6.09
CA SER A 80 0.26 0.66 -5.40
C SER A 80 -0.62 -0.21 -6.29
N LYS A 81 -0.15 -1.42 -6.59
CA LYS A 81 -0.92 -2.44 -7.32
C LYS A 81 -2.31 -2.68 -6.70
N ILE A 82 -2.42 -2.65 -5.37
CA ILE A 82 -3.69 -2.85 -4.65
C ILE A 82 -4.66 -1.71 -4.98
N TYR A 83 -4.18 -0.46 -4.94
CA TYR A 83 -4.99 0.71 -5.23
C TYR A 83 -5.45 0.73 -6.70
N ASN A 84 -4.56 0.42 -7.64
CA ASN A 84 -4.90 0.34 -9.06
C ASN A 84 -5.89 -0.80 -9.36
N THR A 85 -5.72 -1.95 -8.72
CA THR A 85 -6.66 -3.08 -8.88
C THR A 85 -8.04 -2.72 -8.31
N LEU A 86 -8.08 -2.01 -7.18
CA LEU A 86 -9.32 -1.52 -6.59
C LEU A 86 -10.04 -0.54 -7.51
N LEU A 87 -9.31 0.46 -8.05
CA LEU A 87 -9.86 1.42 -9.02
C LEU A 87 -10.46 0.71 -10.24
N ASN A 88 -9.70 -0.23 -10.83
CA ASN A 88 -10.17 -0.98 -12.00
C ASN A 88 -11.44 -1.79 -11.70
N GLU A 89 -11.55 -2.42 -10.52
CA GLU A 89 -12.75 -3.16 -10.14
C GLU A 89 -13.95 -2.26 -9.86
N MET A 90 -13.72 -1.06 -9.33
CA MET A 90 -14.79 -0.06 -9.14
C MET A 90 -15.28 0.49 -10.49
N GLU A 91 -14.37 0.77 -11.41
CA GLU A 91 -14.68 1.26 -12.76
C GLU A 91 -15.47 0.22 -13.56
N LYS A 92 -15.05 -1.05 -13.55
CA LYS A 92 -15.78 -2.17 -14.19
C LYS A 92 -17.24 -2.28 -13.72
N ARG A 93 -17.53 -1.87 -12.48
CA ARG A 93 -18.85 -1.96 -11.86
C ARG A 93 -19.62 -0.64 -11.88
N ASN A 94 -19.10 0.38 -12.58
CA ASN A 94 -19.66 1.72 -12.64
C ASN A 94 -19.90 2.32 -11.24
N LEU A 95 -19.03 2.02 -10.27
CA LEU A 95 -19.12 2.59 -8.94
C LEU A 95 -18.48 3.98 -8.96
N SER A 96 -19.31 5.02 -9.06
CA SER A 96 -18.86 6.39 -8.96
C SER A 96 -18.42 6.70 -7.54
N VAL A 97 -17.16 7.10 -7.37
CA VAL A 97 -16.73 7.78 -6.15
C VAL A 97 -16.90 9.27 -6.40
N ILE A 98 -17.81 9.91 -5.66
CA ILE A 98 -17.94 11.37 -5.70
C ILE A 98 -16.63 11.93 -5.10
N ASN A 99 -15.89 12.69 -5.91
CA ASN A 99 -14.64 13.36 -5.54
C ASN A 99 -14.90 14.56 -4.63
#